data_AF-A0A2C9KSY1-F1
#
_entry.id   AF-A0A2C9KSY1-F1
#
_cell.length_a   1.000
_cell.length_b   1.000
_cell.length_c   1.000
_cell.angle_alpha   90.00
_cell.angle_beta   90.00
_cell.angle_gamma   90.00
#
_symmetry.space_group_name_H-M   'P 1'
#
loop_
_entity.id
_entity.type
_entity.pdbx_description
1 polymer ?
#
loop_
_entity_poly.entity_id
_entity_poly.type
_entity_poly.pdbx_seq_one_letter_code
_entity_poly.pdbx_strand_id
1 'polypeptide(L)'
;IIHYEERLKALYFKKKFQERKVDCKQRIDAVFEASKEVFRSRRFKKLLELVLALGNFMNKGQRGNALGFKISSLGKMMDTKASTNKNMTLLHYIVELIEKKVDNYKKKD
;
A
#
# COMPACT_ATOMS: atom_id res chain seq x y z
N ILE A 1 19.89 51.31 10.09
CA ILE A 1 19.13 50.52 11.09
C ILE A 1 20.03 49.40 11.56
N ILE A 2 20.36 49.35 12.85
CA ILE A 2 21.19 48.27 13.41
C ILE A 2 20.42 46.94 13.29
N HIS A 3 21.10 45.87 12.88
CA HIS A 3 20.54 44.52 12.63
C HIS A 3 19.37 44.47 11.63
N TYR A 4 19.43 45.27 10.57
CA TYR A 4 18.33 45.34 9.60
C TYR A 4 18.03 43.97 8.96
N GLU A 5 19.06 43.23 8.55
CA GLU A 5 18.90 41.95 7.85
C GLU A 5 18.31 40.87 8.78
N GLU A 6 18.81 40.78 10.01
CA GLU A 6 18.33 39.81 11.00
C GLU A 6 16.89 40.10 11.41
N ARG A 7 16.54 41.38 11.58
CA ARG A 7 15.16 41.81 11.89
C ARG A 7 14.21 41.50 10.74
N LEU A 8 14.64 41.67 9.49
CA LEU A 8 13.84 41.32 8.31
C LEU A 8 13.62 39.81 8.21
N LYS A 9 14.67 39.00 8.42
CA LYS A 9 14.58 37.52 8.46
C LYS A 9 13.64 37.04 9.58
N ALA A 10 13.74 37.63 10.77
CA ALA A 10 12.86 37.30 11.90
C ALA A 10 11.40 37.66 11.62
N LEU A 11 11.13 38.81 11.00
CA LEU A 11 9.78 39.22 10.61
C LEU A 11 9.19 38.28 9.53
N TYR A 12 10.00 37.91 8.54
CA TYR A 12 9.60 36.95 7.51
C TYR A 12 9.30 35.57 8.12
N PHE A 13 10.15 35.07 9.02
CA PHE A 13 9.92 33.83 9.74
C PHE A 13 8.62 33.89 10.54
N LYS A 14 8.40 34.95 11.33
CA LYS A 14 7.17 35.15 12.10
C LYS A 14 5.92 35.07 11.21
N LYS A 15 5.97 35.69 10.03
CA LYS A 15 4.84 35.69 9.07
C LYS A 15 4.61 34.30 8.44
N LYS A 16 5.67 33.55 8.13
CA LYS A 16 5.60 32.24 7.45
C LYS A 16 5.52 31.03 8.39
N PHE A 17 5.73 31.21 9.69
CA PHE A 17 5.83 30.11 10.64
C PHE A 17 4.56 29.26 10.70
N GLN A 18 3.38 29.89 10.79
CA GLN A 18 2.12 29.16 10.93
C GLN A 18 1.81 28.30 9.69
N GLU A 19 1.97 28.87 8.49
CA GLU A 19 1.83 28.16 7.21
C GLU A 19 2.76 26.94 7.16
N ARG A 20 4.07 27.14 7.42
CA ARG A 20 5.06 26.06 7.41
C ARG A 20 4.77 24.97 8.45
N LYS A 21 4.30 25.38 9.64
CA LYS A 21 3.93 24.45 10.71
C LYS A 21 2.75 23.56 10.28
N VAL A 22 1.71 24.15 9.71
CA VAL A 22 0.53 23.41 9.25
C VAL A 22 0.92 22.44 8.14
N ASP A 23 1.66 22.90 7.13
CA ASP A 23 2.13 22.06 6.02
C ASP A 23 2.99 20.88 6.52
N CYS A 24 3.91 21.16 7.44
CA CYS A 24 4.77 20.13 8.02
C CYS A 24 3.95 19.10 8.81
N LYS A 25 3.01 19.57 9.63
CA LYS A 25 2.12 18.69 10.40
C LYS A 25 1.28 17.78 9.51
N GLN A 26 0.69 18.32 8.44
CA GLN A 26 -0.09 17.53 7.49
C GLN A 26 0.74 16.41 6.84
N ARG A 27 1.99 16.70 6.46
CA ARG A 27 2.89 15.68 5.88
C ARG A 27 3.24 14.59 6.89
N ILE A 28 3.51 14.97 8.14
CA ILE A 28 3.82 14.02 9.21
C ILE A 28 2.60 13.13 9.49
N ASP A 29 1.43 13.75 9.66
CA ASP A 29 0.19 13.04 9.96
C ASP A 29 -0.17 12.06 8.83
N ALA A 30 0.03 12.45 7.56
CA ALA A 30 -0.19 11.57 6.41
C ALA A 30 0.70 10.31 6.42
N VAL A 31 2.00 10.46 6.69
CA VAL A 31 2.93 9.31 6.76
C VAL A 31 2.61 8.44 7.97
N PHE A 32 2.29 9.07 9.10
CA PHE A 32 1.97 8.37 10.34
C PHE A 32 0.71 7.52 10.22
N GLU A 33 -0.39 8.08 9.70
CA GLU A 33 -1.63 7.36 9.52
C GLU A 33 -1.51 6.29 8.44
N ALA A 34 -0.87 6.57 7.30
CA ALA A 34 -0.63 5.56 6.26
C ALA A 34 0.17 4.36 6.79
N SER A 35 1.23 4.62 7.58
CA SER A 35 2.03 3.55 8.19
C SER A 35 1.22 2.70 9.16
N LYS A 36 0.36 3.34 9.97
CA LYS A 36 -0.55 2.64 10.89
C LYS A 36 -1.58 1.80 10.16
N GLU A 37 -2.20 2.33 9.12
CA GLU A 37 -3.22 1.63 8.33
C GLU A 37 -2.64 0.39 7.66
N VAL A 38 -1.48 0.52 7.00
CA VAL A 38 -0.81 -0.61 6.34
C VAL A 38 -0.45 -1.69 7.36
N PHE A 39 0.08 -1.31 8.52
CA PHE A 39 0.47 -2.28 9.56
C PHE A 39 -0.73 -2.97 10.22
N ARG A 40 -1.82 -2.25 10.47
CA ARG A 40 -3.00 -2.76 11.21
C ARG A 40 -4.03 -3.44 10.32
N SER A 41 -3.95 -3.27 9.00
CA SER A 41 -4.95 -3.80 8.07
C SER A 41 -4.93 -5.33 8.01
N ARG A 42 -5.88 -5.94 8.74
CA ARG A 42 -6.13 -7.40 8.67
C ARG A 42 -6.53 -7.85 7.26
N ARG A 43 -7.22 -6.98 6.51
CA ARG A 43 -7.62 -7.25 5.11
C ARG A 43 -6.41 -7.33 4.20
N PHE A 44 -5.46 -6.40 4.35
CA PHE A 44 -4.20 -6.43 3.60
C PHE A 44 -3.38 -7.68 3.94
N LYS A 45 -3.28 -8.06 5.22
CA LYS A 45 -2.62 -9.31 5.61
C LYS A 45 -3.23 -10.55 4.94
N LYS A 46 -4.56 -10.67 4.93
CA LYS A 46 -5.27 -11.77 4.25
C LYS A 46 -5.01 -11.80 2.73
N LEU A 47 -4.93 -10.63 2.10
CA LEU A 47 -4.55 -10.53 0.69
C LEU A 47 -3.13 -11.07 0.47
N LEU A 48 -2.17 -10.68 1.30
CA LEU A 48 -0.79 -11.17 1.20
C LEU A 48 -0.70 -12.69 1.41
N GLU A 49 -1.48 -13.25 2.34
CA GLU A 49 -1.58 -14.70 2.56
C GLU A 49 -2.11 -15.43 1.31
N LEU A 50 -3.15 -14.89 0.67
CA LEU A 50 -3.70 -15.44 -0.57
C LEU A 50 -2.67 -15.39 -1.71
N VAL A 51 -1.99 -14.25 -1.88
CA VAL A 51 -0.95 -14.09 -2.90
C VAL A 51 0.21 -15.06 -2.67
N LEU A 52 0.62 -15.25 -1.41
CA LEU A 52 1.67 -16.22 -1.06
C LEU A 52 1.24 -17.64 -1.40
N ALA A 53 0.02 -18.03 -1.04
CA ALA A 53 -0.52 -19.36 -1.34
C ALA A 53 -0.59 -19.64 -2.84
N LEU A 54 -1.11 -18.67 -3.62
CA LEU A 54 -1.17 -18.77 -5.08
C LEU A 54 0.22 -18.82 -5.70
N GLY A 55 1.14 -17.96 -5.27
CA GLY A 55 2.51 -17.94 -5.76
C GLY A 55 3.25 -19.26 -5.50
N ASN A 56 3.09 -19.84 -4.30
CA ASN A 56 3.64 -21.15 -3.96
C ASN A 56 3.02 -22.29 -4.78
N PHE A 57 1.71 -22.23 -5.03
CA PHE A 57 1.02 -23.22 -5.87
C PHE A 57 1.44 -23.15 -7.34
N MET A 58 1.66 -21.96 -7.88
CA MET A 58 2.07 -21.76 -9.27
C MET A 58 3.54 -22.10 -9.49
N ASN A 59 4.41 -21.75 -8.54
CA ASN A 59 5.86 -21.92 -8.67
C ASN A 59 6.39 -23.22 -8.03
N LYS A 60 5.59 -24.30 -7.99
CA LYS A 60 5.96 -25.58 -7.34
C LYS A 60 7.40 -26.02 -7.67
N GLY A 61 8.08 -26.59 -6.67
CA GLY A 61 9.49 -27.00 -6.75
C GLY A 61 10.41 -26.02 -6.00
N GLN A 62 11.65 -25.84 -6.47
CA GLN A 62 12.66 -24.98 -5.82
C GLN A 62 12.28 -23.48 -5.79
N ARG A 63 11.35 -23.05 -6.64
CA ARG A 63 10.81 -21.68 -6.68
C ARG A 63 9.52 -21.53 -5.87
N GLY A 64 9.04 -22.61 -5.26
CA GLY A 64 7.92 -22.66 -4.33
C GLY A 64 8.41 -22.74 -2.89
N ASN A 65 7.50 -22.87 -1.93
CA ASN A 65 7.79 -22.89 -0.49
C ASN A 65 8.36 -21.57 0.07
N ALA A 66 8.00 -20.44 -0.52
CA ALA A 66 8.29 -19.13 0.05
C ALA A 66 7.50 -18.93 1.36
N LEU A 67 8.14 -18.31 2.35
CA LEU A 67 7.49 -17.84 3.59
C LEU A 67 6.98 -16.40 3.50
N GLY A 68 7.41 -15.68 2.45
CA GLY A 68 7.04 -14.29 2.20
C GLY A 68 7.60 -13.82 0.87
N PHE A 69 7.22 -12.62 0.47
CA PHE A 69 7.67 -11.99 -0.77
C PHE A 69 7.82 -10.48 -0.58
N LYS A 70 8.61 -9.83 -1.45
CA LYS A 70 8.77 -8.37 -1.44
C LYS A 70 7.47 -7.71 -1.92
N ILE A 71 7.04 -6.60 -1.28
CA ILE A 71 5.80 -5.88 -1.64
C ILE A 71 5.80 -5.46 -3.12
N SER A 72 6.96 -5.17 -3.72
CA SER A 72 7.07 -4.86 -5.15
C SER A 72 6.59 -6.00 -6.07
N SER A 73 6.53 -7.25 -5.59
CA SER A 73 5.95 -8.37 -6.33
C SER A 73 4.44 -8.22 -6.56
N LEU A 74 3.74 -7.40 -5.76
CA LEU A 74 2.31 -7.13 -5.99
C LEU A 74 2.06 -6.52 -7.38
N GLY A 75 2.97 -5.67 -7.87
CA GLY A 75 2.88 -5.08 -9.21
C GLY A 75 3.03 -6.11 -10.34
N LYS A 76 3.75 -7.20 -10.09
CA LYS A 76 4.02 -8.26 -11.08
C LYS A 76 2.83 -9.19 -11.34
N MET A 77 1.77 -9.07 -10.54
CA MET A 77 0.55 -9.87 -10.75
C MET A 77 -0.19 -9.49 -12.04
N MET A 78 0.07 -8.30 -12.59
CA MET A 78 -0.44 -7.92 -13.91
C MET A 78 0.30 -8.61 -15.06
N ASP A 79 1.53 -9.04 -14.84
CA ASP A 79 2.38 -9.64 -15.88
C ASP A 79 2.01 -11.11 -16.14
N THR A 80 1.44 -11.79 -15.14
CA THR A 80 1.05 -13.19 -15.26
C THR A 80 -0.35 -13.31 -15.83
N LYS A 81 -0.47 -13.89 -17.03
CA LYS A 81 -1.72 -14.01 -17.79
C LYS A 81 -2.27 -15.43 -17.76
N ALA A 82 -3.58 -15.56 -17.81
CA ALA A 82 -4.24 -16.85 -17.94
C ALA A 82 -3.90 -17.47 -19.31
N SER A 83 -3.71 -18.79 -19.34
CA SER A 83 -3.47 -19.54 -20.57
C SER A 83 -4.71 -19.57 -21.47
N THR A 84 -5.91 -19.50 -20.88
CA THR A 84 -7.20 -19.54 -21.57
C THR A 84 -7.62 -18.18 -22.15
N ASN A 85 -7.21 -17.07 -21.52
CA ASN A 85 -7.55 -15.72 -21.95
C ASN A 85 -6.40 -14.75 -21.65
N LYS A 86 -5.73 -14.25 -22.70
CA LYS A 86 -4.58 -13.33 -22.59
C LYS A 86 -4.92 -11.96 -21.99
N ASN A 87 -6.20 -11.60 -21.92
CA ASN A 87 -6.67 -10.36 -21.29
C ASN A 87 -6.90 -10.52 -19.78
N MET A 88 -6.98 -11.76 -19.29
CA MET A 88 -7.15 -12.04 -17.87
C MET A 88 -5.80 -12.23 -17.19
N THR A 89 -5.53 -11.43 -16.17
CA THR A 89 -4.28 -11.50 -15.37
C THR A 89 -4.52 -12.20 -14.04
N LEU A 90 -3.44 -12.57 -13.36
CA LEU A 90 -3.51 -13.11 -12.00
C LEU A 90 -4.19 -12.12 -11.03
N LEU A 91 -3.98 -10.81 -11.23
CA LEU A 91 -4.67 -9.78 -10.44
C LEU A 91 -6.20 -9.84 -10.61
N HIS A 92 -6.70 -9.96 -11.86
CA HIS A 92 -8.15 -10.11 -12.12
C HIS A 92 -8.71 -11.34 -11.41
N TYR A 93 -8.00 -12.47 -11.51
CA TYR A 93 -8.40 -13.71 -10.85
C TYR A 93 -8.45 -13.58 -9.32
N ILE A 94 -7.49 -12.89 -8.71
CA ILE A 94 -7.47 -12.64 -7.27
C ILE A 94 -8.66 -11.78 -6.82
N VAL A 95 -9.00 -10.74 -7.59
CA VAL A 95 -10.17 -9.90 -7.29
C VAL A 95 -11.45 -10.74 -7.31
N GLU A 96 -11.66 -11.53 -8.36
CA GLU A 96 -12.83 -12.43 -8.46
C GLU A 96 -12.91 -13.42 -7.30
N LEU A 97 -11.76 -13.99 -6.88
CA LEU A 97 -11.71 -14.90 -5.74
C LEU A 97 -12.12 -14.23 -4.43
N ILE A 98 -11.69 -12.98 -4.23
CA ILE A 98 -12.02 -12.21 -3.03
C ILE A 98 -13.51 -11.86 -3.03
N GLU A 99 -14.05 -11.39 -4.15
CA GLU A 99 -15.48 -11.07 -4.28
C GLU A 99 -16.36 -12.28 -4.04
N LYS A 100 -16.05 -13.42 -4.67
CA LYS A 100 -16.76 -14.69 -4.44
C LYS A 100 -16.71 -15.13 -2.98
N LYS A 101 -15.57 -14.97 -2.31
CA LYS A 101 -15.46 -15.29 -0.88
C LYS A 101 -16.32 -14.35 -0.04
N VAL A 102 -16.31 -13.04 -0.31
CA VAL A 102 -17.13 -12.06 0.42
C VAL A 102 -18.61 -12.35 0.28
N ASP A 103 -19.08 -12.68 -0.93
CA ASP A 103 -20.48 -13.04 -1.17
C ASP A 103 -20.89 -14.32 -0.44
N ASN A 104 -19.98 -15.30 -0.32
CA ASN A 104 -20.23 -16.51 0.46
C ASN A 104 -20.31 -16.26 1.97
N TYR A 105 -19.68 -15.19 2.49
CA TYR A 105 -19.88 -14.76 3.89
C TYR A 105 -21.23 -14.07 4.07
N LYS A 106 -21.69 -13.27 3.09
CA LYS A 106 -22.98 -12.59 3.14
C LYS A 106 -24.20 -13.52 2.98
N LYS A 107 -24.03 -14.68 2.34
CA LYS A 107 -25.09 -15.68 2.14
C LYS A 107 -25.27 -16.66 3.31
N LYS A 108 -24.47 -16.52 4.37
CA LYS A 108 -24.52 -17.36 5.58
C LYS A 108 -25.25 -16.70 6.75
N ASP A 109 -25.70 -15.45 6.56
CA ASP A 109 -26.63 -14.71 7.42
C ASP A 109 -28.01 -14.69 6.74
#